data_AF-A0A7Z9UMC8-F1
#
_entry.id   AF-A0A7Z9UMC8-F1
#
_cell.length_a   1.000
_cell.length_b   1.000
_cell.length_c   1.000
_cell.angle_alpha   90.00
_cell.angle_beta   90.00
_cell.angle_gamma   90.00
#
_symmetry.space_group_name_H-M   'P 1'
#
loop_
_entity.id
_entity.type
_entity.pdbx_description
1 polymer ?
#
loop_
_entity_poly.entity_id
_entity_poly.type
_entity_poly.pdbx_seq_one_letter_code
_entity_poly.pdbx_strand_id
1 'polypeptide(L)'
;MRGGETRTRRVGAPALCSSGPFAFVRNPLYLGNMLMYVGIVLIAGSANVWLMVATTFSFFLIQYSLIISLEEETLTLLFGKEYEEYKSNVPAIFPRISRWDARDNIRPSNLIKTLKTEKRTLQNVVFILILIYLRIQVFY
;
A
#
# COMPACT_ATOMS: atom_id res chain seq x y z
N MET A 1 5.49 6.92 4.95
CA MET A 1 6.90 6.56 5.21
C MET A 1 7.56 6.16 3.90
N ARG A 2 8.65 6.83 3.48
CA ARG A 2 9.51 6.36 2.38
C ARG A 2 10.45 5.29 2.95
N GLY A 3 10.37 4.07 2.45
CA GLY A 3 11.09 2.90 2.97
C GLY A 3 12.59 2.89 2.69
N GLY A 4 13.33 3.86 3.23
CA GLY A 4 14.79 3.95 3.12
C GLY A 4 15.57 3.77 4.43
N GLU A 5 14.93 3.90 5.59
CA GLU A 5 15.62 4.00 6.89
C GLU A 5 14.90 3.13 7.95
N THR A 6 15.12 1.82 7.95
CA THR A 6 14.51 0.86 8.91
C THR A 6 15.43 0.46 10.06
N ARG A 7 16.43 1.29 10.42
CA ARG A 7 17.36 1.00 11.54
C ARG A 7 17.57 2.15 12.53
N THR A 8 16.58 3.01 12.76
CA THR A 8 16.63 3.97 13.87
C THR A 8 15.71 3.54 15.01
N ARG A 9 16.26 3.44 16.23
CA ARG A 9 15.50 3.16 17.46
C ARG A 9 14.55 4.30 17.88
N ARG A 10 14.62 5.46 17.19
CA ARG A 10 13.61 6.52 17.26
C ARG A 10 12.62 6.32 16.12
N VAL A 11 11.40 5.95 16.48
CA VAL A 11 10.26 5.87 15.57
C VAL A 11 9.74 7.30 15.40
N GLY A 12 10.31 8.03 14.44
CA GLY A 12 9.90 9.40 14.13
C GLY A 12 10.01 9.61 12.64
N ALA A 13 8.87 9.80 11.97
CA ALA A 13 8.89 10.24 10.58
C ALA A 13 9.22 11.74 10.58
N PRO A 14 10.30 12.19 9.91
CA PRO A 14 10.72 13.60 9.94
C PRO A 14 9.74 14.54 9.21
N ALA A 15 8.83 13.98 8.42
CA ALA A 15 7.78 14.72 7.71
C ALA A 15 6.58 13.81 7.43
N LEU A 16 5.40 14.40 7.31
CA LEU A 16 4.19 13.72 6.91
C LEU A 16 4.30 13.28 5.44
N CYS A 17 3.96 12.02 5.16
CA CYS A 17 4.05 11.46 3.82
C CYS A 17 2.69 11.49 3.14
N SER A 18 2.38 12.58 2.44
CA SER A 18 1.12 12.81 1.72
C SER A 18 1.18 12.54 0.21
N SER A 19 2.36 12.20 -0.32
CA SER A 19 2.58 12.06 -1.76
C SER A 19 2.27 10.66 -2.33
N GLY A 20 1.99 10.59 -3.63
CA GLY A 20 1.77 9.33 -4.35
C GLY A 20 0.44 8.67 -3.95
N PRO A 21 0.39 7.36 -3.66
CA PRO A 21 -0.84 6.67 -3.24
C PRO A 21 -1.48 7.27 -1.98
N PHE A 22 -0.65 7.83 -1.08
CA PHE A 22 -1.10 8.50 0.15
C PHE A 22 -1.92 9.77 -0.12
N ALA A 23 -1.83 10.35 -1.32
CA ALA A 23 -2.65 11.49 -1.73
C ALA A 23 -4.10 11.12 -2.09
N PHE A 24 -4.38 9.82 -2.30
CA PHE A 24 -5.70 9.31 -2.67
C PHE A 24 -6.40 8.63 -1.49
N VAL A 25 -5.64 7.92 -0.66
CA VAL A 25 -6.13 7.22 0.53
C VAL A 25 -5.05 7.26 1.60
N ARG A 26 -5.41 7.46 2.87
CA ARG A 26 -4.41 7.58 3.95
C ARG A 26 -3.66 6.28 4.19
N ASN A 27 -4.31 5.14 3.99
CA ASN A 27 -3.74 3.81 4.26
C ASN A 27 -3.86 2.88 3.03
N PRO A 28 -3.11 3.14 1.95
CA PRO A 28 -3.20 2.37 0.70
C PRO A 28 -2.83 0.89 0.88
N LEU A 29 -1.97 0.58 1.87
CA LEU A 29 -1.56 -0.79 2.17
C LEU A 29 -2.71 -1.61 2.77
N TYR A 30 -3.51 -1.03 3.67
CA TYR A 30 -4.68 -1.71 4.23
C TYR A 30 -5.74 -1.97 3.17
N LEU A 31 -5.97 -1.01 2.27
CA LEU A 31 -6.83 -1.22 1.12
C LEU A 31 -6.32 -2.36 0.22
N GLY A 32 -5.02 -2.37 -0.11
CA GLY A 32 -4.39 -3.43 -0.90
C GLY A 32 -4.51 -4.81 -0.25
N ASN A 33 -4.26 -4.90 1.05
CA ASN A 33 -4.42 -6.15 1.80
C ASN A 33 -5.86 -6.63 1.80
N MET A 34 -6.82 -5.74 2.05
CA MET A 34 -8.25 -6.08 2.02
C MET A 34 -8.66 -6.63 0.65
N LEU A 35 -8.22 -5.99 -0.45
CA LEU A 35 -8.47 -6.48 -1.81
C LEU A 35 -7.79 -7.83 -2.07
N MET A 36 -6.57 -8.05 -1.57
CA MET A 36 -5.87 -9.33 -1.69
C MET A 36 -6.66 -10.46 -1.01
N TYR A 37 -7.11 -10.25 0.23
CA TYR A 37 -7.89 -11.26 0.95
C TYR A 37 -9.24 -11.54 0.30
N VAL A 38 -9.93 -10.49 -0.19
CA VAL A 38 -11.16 -10.68 -0.99
C VAL A 38 -10.87 -11.50 -2.24
N GLY A 39 -9.77 -11.23 -2.95
CA GLY A 39 -9.34 -12.02 -4.11
C GLY A 39 -9.08 -13.48 -3.79
N ILE A 40 -8.44 -13.77 -2.66
CA ILE A 40 -8.21 -15.16 -2.18
C ILE A 40 -9.54 -15.86 -1.93
N VAL A 41 -10.49 -15.19 -1.27
CA VAL A 41 -11.82 -15.75 -0.98
C VAL A 41 -12.60 -16.02 -2.26
N LEU A 42 -12.51 -15.13 -3.26
CA LEU A 42 -13.13 -15.32 -4.57
C LEU A 42 -12.56 -16.54 -5.30
N ILE A 43 -11.23 -16.72 -5.29
CA ILE A 43 -10.54 -17.84 -5.94
C ILE A 43 -10.81 -19.17 -5.23
N ALA A 44 -10.96 -19.15 -3.90
CA ALA A 44 -11.22 -20.36 -3.10
C ALA A 44 -12.54 -21.07 -3.45
N GLY A 45 -13.47 -20.39 -4.13
CA GLY A 45 -14.61 -21.05 -4.80
C GLY A 45 -15.60 -21.76 -3.86
N SER A 46 -15.93 -21.16 -2.71
CA SER A 46 -16.91 -21.75 -1.78
C SER A 46 -18.34 -21.75 -2.32
N ALA A 47 -19.22 -22.61 -1.82
CA ALA A 47 -20.63 -22.62 -2.21
C ALA A 47 -21.35 -21.28 -1.92
N ASN A 48 -20.85 -20.49 -0.97
CA ASN A 48 -21.42 -19.21 -0.52
C ASN A 48 -20.41 -18.06 -0.67
N VAL A 49 -19.77 -17.93 -1.85
CA VAL A 49 -18.70 -16.94 -2.10
C VAL A 49 -19.09 -15.53 -1.64
N TRP A 50 -20.29 -15.05 -1.97
CA TRP A 50 -20.72 -13.69 -1.64
C TRP A 50 -20.81 -13.43 -0.14
N LEU A 51 -21.29 -14.41 0.64
CA LEU A 51 -21.35 -14.30 2.09
C LEU A 51 -19.93 -14.24 2.66
N MET A 52 -19.04 -15.11 2.20
CA MET A 52 -17.64 -15.09 2.65
C MET A 52 -16.94 -13.78 2.30
N VAL A 53 -17.13 -13.26 1.10
CA VAL A 53 -16.59 -11.95 0.70
C VAL A 53 -17.12 -10.85 1.62
N ALA A 54 -18.42 -10.82 1.90
CA ALA A 54 -19.02 -9.83 2.79
C ALA A 54 -18.48 -9.93 4.23
N THR A 55 -18.33 -11.15 4.75
CA THR A 55 -17.76 -11.39 6.09
C THR A 55 -16.30 -10.98 6.15
N THR A 56 -15.48 -11.39 5.18
CA THR A 56 -14.06 -11.02 5.10
C THR A 56 -13.90 -9.51 4.99
N PHE A 57 -14.66 -8.87 4.11
CA PHE A 57 -14.63 -7.42 3.95
C PHE A 57 -15.02 -6.69 5.25
N SER A 58 -16.10 -7.12 5.90
CA SER A 58 -16.57 -6.53 7.16
C SER A 58 -15.56 -6.70 8.30
N PHE A 59 -14.96 -7.88 8.41
CA PHE A 59 -13.92 -8.18 9.39
C PHE A 59 -12.71 -7.24 9.23
N PHE A 60 -12.17 -7.14 8.02
CA PHE A 60 -11.02 -6.26 7.77
C PHE A 60 -11.37 -4.77 7.91
N LEU A 61 -12.58 -4.37 7.55
CA LEU A 61 -13.04 -2.99 7.72
C LEU A 61 -13.02 -2.60 9.22
N ILE A 62 -13.55 -3.45 10.09
CA ILE A 62 -13.56 -3.21 11.54
C ILE A 62 -12.14 -3.24 12.09
N GLN A 63 -11.36 -4.28 11.76
CA GLN A 63 -9.99 -4.43 12.24
C GLN A 63 -9.12 -3.23 11.85
N TYR A 64 -9.16 -2.81 10.59
CA TYR A 64 -8.37 -1.67 10.12
C TYR A 64 -8.89 -0.35 10.68
N SER A 65 -10.20 -0.17 10.87
CA SER A 65 -10.74 1.04 11.52
C SER A 65 -10.14 1.24 12.92
N LEU A 66 -10.01 0.17 13.71
CA LEU A 66 -9.41 0.24 15.06
C LEU A 66 -7.91 0.57 15.00
N ILE A 67 -7.16 -0.08 14.12
CA ILE A 67 -5.72 0.16 13.94
C ILE A 67 -5.47 1.61 13.50
N ILE A 68 -6.23 2.05 12.50
CA ILE A 68 -6.14 3.41 11.96
C ILE A 68 -6.43 4.44 13.06
N SER A 69 -7.44 4.22 13.92
CA SER A 69 -7.74 5.16 15.00
C SER A 69 -6.56 5.38 15.95
N LEU A 70 -5.81 4.33 16.28
CA LEU A 70 -4.63 4.41 17.16
C LEU A 70 -3.44 5.07 16.45
N GLU A 71 -3.26 4.76 15.17
CA GLU A 71 -2.23 5.40 14.34
C GLU A 71 -2.51 6.90 14.14
N GLU A 72 -3.77 7.26 13.91
CA GLU A 72 -4.22 8.64 13.77
C GLU A 72 -3.93 9.45 15.03
N GLU A 73 -4.22 8.92 16.22
CA GLU A 73 -3.89 9.58 17.49
C GLU A 73 -2.38 9.85 17.61
N THR A 74 -1.57 8.84 17.27
CA THR A 74 -0.10 8.96 17.29
C THR A 74 0.38 10.01 16.28
N LEU A 75 -0.20 10.05 15.09
CA LEU A 75 0.15 11.00 14.03
C LEU A 75 -0.31 12.43 14.35
N THR A 76 -1.49 12.60 14.96
CA THR A 76 -1.95 13.89 15.47
C THR A 76 -0.99 14.41 16.55
N LEU A 77 -0.47 13.55 17.44
CA LEU A 77 0.52 13.96 18.44
C LEU A 77 1.88 14.35 17.81
N LEU A 78 2.30 13.68 16.73
CA LEU A 78 3.59 13.95 16.07
C LEU A 78 3.57 15.18 15.16
N PHE A 79 2.49 15.39 14.41
CA PHE A 79 2.41 16.38 13.32
C PHE A 79 1.35 17.47 13.55
N GLY A 80 0.47 17.32 14.54
CA GLY A 80 -0.52 18.31 14.94
C GLY A 80 -1.39 18.79 13.77
N LYS A 81 -1.37 20.11 13.53
CA LYS A 81 -2.23 20.77 12.51
C LYS A 81 -2.00 20.27 11.09
N GLU A 82 -0.77 19.91 10.74
CA GLU A 82 -0.45 19.38 9.40
C GLU A 82 -1.20 18.06 9.13
N TYR A 83 -1.32 17.21 10.17
CA TYR A 83 -2.05 15.96 10.06
C TYR A 83 -3.57 16.15 10.05
N GLU A 84 -4.10 17.09 10.82
CA GLU A 84 -5.53 17.41 10.80
C GLU A 84 -5.98 17.94 9.43
N GLU A 85 -5.16 18.77 8.78
CA GLU A 85 -5.42 19.22 7.40
C GLU A 85 -5.39 18.03 6.43
N TYR A 86 -4.43 17.11 6.56
CA TYR A 86 -4.40 15.90 5.74
C TYR A 86 -5.61 14.98 5.98
N LYS A 87 -5.97 14.73 7.24
CA LYS A 87 -7.08 13.88 7.67
C LYS A 87 -8.43 14.37 7.17
N SER A 88 -8.65 15.69 7.16
CA SER A 88 -9.89 16.29 6.65
C SER A 88 -10.00 16.19 5.12
N ASN A 89 -8.89 16.15 4.40
CA ASN A 89 -8.87 16.12 2.94
C ASN A 89 -8.79 14.71 2.35
N VAL A 90 -8.17 13.75 3.03
CA VAL A 90 -7.91 12.40 2.50
C VAL A 90 -8.64 11.35 3.34
N PRO A 91 -9.52 10.52 2.75
CA PRO A 91 -10.23 9.46 3.46
C PRO A 91 -9.29 8.33 3.93
N ALA A 92 -9.71 7.62 4.98
CA ALA A 92 -8.91 6.56 5.62
C ALA A 92 -8.77 5.29 4.76
N ILE A 93 -9.88 4.85 4.15
CA ILE A 93 -10.03 3.49 3.57
C ILE A 93 -10.43 3.55 2.09
N PHE A 94 -11.45 4.33 1.75
CA PHE A 94 -11.94 4.43 0.37
C PHE A 94 -11.14 5.48 -0.39
N PRO A 95 -10.48 5.14 -1.51
CA PRO A 95 -9.65 6.08 -2.23
C PRO A 95 -10.48 7.16 -2.91
N ARG A 96 -9.98 8.40 -2.86
CA ARG A 96 -10.50 9.48 -3.69
C ARG A 96 -10.20 9.22 -5.15
N ILE A 97 -11.08 9.72 -6.02
CA ILE A 97 -10.87 9.73 -7.48
C ILE A 97 -9.84 10.79 -7.87
N SER A 98 -9.88 11.95 -7.21
CA SER A 98 -8.96 13.07 -7.44
C SER A 98 -7.91 13.19 -6.34
N ARG A 99 -6.66 13.39 -6.76
CA ARG A 99 -5.48 13.51 -5.90
C ARG A 99 -5.57 14.74 -4.99
N TRP A 100 -5.21 14.61 -3.72
CA TRP A 100 -4.96 15.77 -2.86
C TRP A 100 -3.58 16.34 -3.16
N ASP A 101 -3.51 17.64 -3.48
CA ASP A 101 -2.26 18.34 -3.77
C ASP A 101 -1.74 18.99 -2.49
N ALA A 102 -0.92 18.23 -1.77
CA ALA A 102 -0.48 18.53 -0.43
C ALA A 102 0.79 19.37 -0.43
N ARG A 103 0.85 20.44 -1.25
CA ARG A 103 2.10 21.20 -1.50
C ARG A 103 3.33 20.30 -1.68
N ASP A 104 3.15 19.09 -2.19
CA ASP A 104 4.20 18.11 -2.33
C ASP A 104 4.83 18.34 -3.69
N ASN A 105 6.01 18.98 -3.68
CA ASN A 105 6.81 19.29 -4.88
C ASN A 105 7.36 18.03 -5.60
N ILE A 106 6.77 16.86 -5.37
CA ILE A 106 7.16 15.58 -5.93
C ILE A 106 6.51 15.47 -7.31
N ARG A 107 7.26 15.94 -8.30
CA ARG A 107 6.94 15.71 -9.72
C ARG A 107 7.02 14.21 -10.00
N PRO A 108 6.02 13.58 -10.65
CA PRO A 108 6.14 12.20 -11.07
C PRO A 108 7.36 12.08 -11.99
N SER A 109 8.34 11.26 -11.59
CA SER A 109 9.44 10.93 -12.49
C SER A 109 8.86 10.09 -13.63
N ASN A 110 9.22 10.40 -14.87
CA ASN A 110 8.75 9.65 -16.03
C ASN A 110 8.96 8.14 -15.82
N LEU A 111 7.90 7.34 -16.01
CA LEU A 111 7.90 5.88 -15.79
C LEU A 111 9.06 5.18 -16.52
N ILE A 112 9.43 5.67 -17.69
CA ILE A 112 10.57 5.18 -18.49
C ILE A 112 11.90 5.36 -17.76
N LYS A 113 12.09 6.48 -17.05
CA LYS A 113 13.31 6.70 -16.26
C LYS A 113 13.36 5.74 -15.07
N THR A 114 12.24 5.52 -14.39
CA THR A 114 12.15 4.56 -13.28
C THR A 114 12.46 3.14 -13.74
N LEU A 115 11.83 2.67 -14.83
CA LEU A 115 12.09 1.34 -15.41
C LEU A 115 13.54 1.17 -15.86
N LYS A 116 14.17 2.22 -16.40
CA LYS A 116 15.58 2.18 -16.84
C LYS A 116 16.54 2.07 -15.65
N THR A 117 16.21 2.66 -14.51
CA THR A 117 16.98 2.52 -13.26
C THR A 117 16.84 1.11 -12.67
N GLU A 118 15.67 0.51 -12.81
CA GLU A 118 15.35 -0.85 -12.34
C GLU A 118 15.79 -1.97 -13.30
N LYS A 119 16.73 -1.71 -14.23
CA LYS A 119 17.21 -2.72 -15.19
C LYS A 119 17.81 -3.96 -14.49
N ARG A 120 18.47 -3.78 -13.35
CA ARG A 120 19.12 -4.87 -12.60
C ARG A 120 18.12 -5.79 -11.93
N THR A 121 17.04 -5.25 -11.37
CA THR A 121 15.97 -6.05 -10.75
C THR A 121 15.23 -6.85 -11.83
N LEU A 122 14.96 -6.24 -12.99
CA LEU A 122 14.39 -6.94 -14.15
C LEU A 122 15.30 -8.08 -14.65
N GLN A 123 16.62 -7.85 -14.72
CA GLN A 123 17.58 -8.90 -15.10
C GLN A 123 17.54 -10.10 -14.15
N ASN A 124 17.50 -9.87 -12.84
CA ASN A 124 17.41 -10.94 -11.86
C ASN A 124 16.11 -11.74 -11.98
N VAL A 125 14.97 -11.08 -12.20
CA VAL A 125 13.68 -11.75 -12.41
C VAL A 125 13.72 -12.63 -13.65
N VAL A 126 14.22 -12.10 -14.77
CA VAL A 126 14.37 -12.87 -16.03
C VAL A 126 15.29 -14.08 -15.84
N PHE A 127 16.41 -13.91 -15.13
CA PHE A 127 17.34 -14.99 -14.84
C PHE A 127 16.69 -16.11 -14.02
N ILE A 128 15.94 -15.76 -12.96
CA ILE A 128 15.21 -16.73 -12.14
C ILE A 128 14.16 -17.47 -12.98
N LEU A 129 13.41 -16.77 -13.84
CA LEU A 129 12.41 -17.40 -14.72
C LEU A 129 13.05 -18.38 -15.71
N ILE A 130 14.22 -18.05 -16.26
CA ILE A 130 14.98 -18.96 -17.14
C ILE A 130 15.44 -20.20 -16.38
N LEU A 131 15.97 -20.05 -15.15
CA LEU A 131 16.37 -21.18 -14.32
C LEU A 131 15.19 -22.10 -13.98
N ILE A 132 14.03 -21.52 -13.65
CA ILE A 132 12.80 -22.29 -13.40
C ILE A 132 12.38 -23.05 -14.66
N TYR A 133 12.40 -22.40 -15.82
CA TYR A 133 12.05 -23.03 -17.10
C TYR A 133 12.98 -24.20 -17.44
N LEU A 134 14.30 -24.01 -17.34
CA LEU A 134 15.28 -25.06 -17.59
C LEU A 134 15.12 -26.22 -16.61
N ARG A 135 14.89 -25.93 -15.32
CA ARG A 135 14.60 -26.96 -14.32
C ARG A 135 13.37 -27.77 -14.71
N ILE A 136 12.28 -27.13 -15.13
CA ILE A 136 11.07 -27.85 -15.55
C ILE A 136 11.36 -28.79 -16.72
N GLN A 137 12.14 -28.37 -17.72
CA GLN A 137 12.52 -29.21 -18.88
C GLN A 137 13.46 -30.38 -18.54
N VAL A 138 14.30 -30.24 -17.51
CA VAL A 138 15.25 -31.30 -17.10
C VAL A 138 14.59 -32.38 -16.24
N PHE A 139 13.51 -32.05 -15.53
CA PHE A 139 12.77 -32.96 -14.65
C PHE A 139 11.46 -33.50 -15.27
N TYR A 140 11.24 -33.26 -16.55
CA TYR A 140 10.15 -33.83 -17.36
C TYR A 140 10.76 -34.67 -18.49
#